data_AF-A0A7X3XJB3-F1
#
_entry.id   AF-A0A7X3XJB3-F1
#
_cell.length_a   1.000
_cell.length_b   1.000
_cell.length_c   1.000
_cell.angle_alpha   90.00
_cell.angle_beta   90.00
_cell.angle_gamma   90.00
#
_symmetry.space_group_name_H-M   'P 1'
#
loop_
_entity.id
_entity.type
_entity.pdbx_description
1 polymer ?
#
loop_
_entity_poly.entity_id
_entity_poly.type
_entity_poly.pdbx_seq_one_letter_code
_entity_poly.pdbx_strand_id
1 'polypeptide(L)'
;MRKRVEAVWVPPFCMLLVFLLLSSTGSVSVNAETASADEKSDAKDQRTLPFLRNYLSDTPETESEYPLFRSHAERYYPPLDLKKAARLSTFMPGLGQAYAGNYTKASFFLTAELGTFALAGYNIARALHYRDQDVFETGFQDIRTGEFLTYEQGRTRMKNHAFLSGVLLATGIGIHIWNIFDAPKTAEAYNNRRFSVQVQQRDRGISSLIFTHTF
;
A
#
# COMPACT_ATOMS: atom_id res chain seq x y z
N MET A 1 -33.41 -12.66 -38.51
CA MET A 1 -33.34 -12.93 -37.06
C MET A 1 -32.24 -12.07 -36.46
N ARG A 2 -32.59 -11.04 -35.68
CA ARG A 2 -31.65 -10.07 -35.09
C ARG A 2 -31.35 -10.52 -33.66
N LYS A 3 -30.13 -11.00 -33.38
CA LYS A 3 -29.70 -11.34 -32.02
C LYS A 3 -29.62 -10.04 -31.21
N ARG A 4 -30.50 -9.88 -30.21
CA ARG A 4 -30.37 -8.85 -29.18
C ARG A 4 -29.14 -9.21 -28.35
N VAL A 5 -28.08 -8.41 -28.45
CA VAL A 5 -26.98 -8.46 -27.51
C VAL A 5 -27.45 -7.65 -26.30
N GLU A 6 -27.72 -8.34 -25.21
CA GLU A 6 -28.05 -7.71 -23.94
C GLU A 6 -26.78 -7.01 -23.44
N ALA A 7 -26.80 -5.68 -23.40
CA ALA A 7 -25.77 -4.91 -22.75
C ALA A 7 -25.78 -5.28 -21.27
N VAL A 8 -24.78 -6.06 -20.85
CA VAL A 8 -24.58 -6.45 -19.45
C VAL A 8 -24.27 -5.20 -18.66
N TRP A 9 -25.32 -4.61 -18.10
CA TRP A 9 -25.24 -3.50 -17.16
C TRP A 9 -24.66 -4.05 -15.86
N VAL A 10 -23.34 -3.99 -15.73
CA VAL A 10 -22.66 -4.39 -14.50
C VAL A 10 -23.03 -3.35 -13.42
N PRO A 11 -23.79 -3.74 -12.39
CA PRO A 11 -24.22 -2.79 -11.37
C PRO A 11 -23.01 -2.25 -10.60
N PRO A 12 -23.04 -1.00 -10.13
CA PRO A 12 -21.92 -0.37 -9.41
C PRO A 12 -21.48 -1.17 -8.17
N PHE A 13 -22.35 -2.02 -7.62
CA PHE A 13 -22.04 -2.95 -6.54
C PHE A 13 -20.96 -3.98 -6.89
N CYS A 14 -20.85 -4.43 -8.15
CA CYS A 14 -19.81 -5.37 -8.54
C CYS A 14 -18.41 -4.74 -8.49
N MET A 15 -18.28 -3.46 -8.84
CA MET A 15 -17.01 -2.74 -8.72
C MET A 15 -16.63 -2.53 -7.25
N LEU A 16 -17.62 -2.24 -6.39
CA LEU A 16 -17.43 -2.08 -4.96
C LEU A 16 -17.04 -3.42 -4.28
N LEU A 17 -17.61 -4.54 -4.75
CA LEU A 17 -17.26 -5.89 -4.30
C LEU A 17 -15.83 -6.28 -4.72
N VAL A 18 -15.41 -5.98 -5.95
CA VAL A 18 -14.03 -6.21 -6.40
C VAL A 18 -13.04 -5.37 -5.60
N PHE A 19 -13.38 -4.13 -5.27
CA PHE A 19 -12.55 -3.26 -4.43
C PHE A 19 -12.45 -3.77 -2.98
N LEU A 20 -13.55 -4.27 -2.40
CA LEU A 20 -13.56 -4.91 -1.08
C LEU A 20 -12.75 -6.22 -1.06
N LEU A 21 -12.84 -7.04 -2.10
CA LEU A 21 -12.06 -8.28 -2.24
C LEU A 21 -10.56 -8.02 -2.40
N LEU A 22 -10.18 -6.99 -3.16
CA LEU A 22 -8.77 -6.58 -3.27
C LEU A 22 -8.23 -6.00 -1.94
N SER A 23 -9.09 -5.34 -1.17
CA SER A 23 -8.73 -4.79 0.14
C SER A 23 -8.55 -5.87 1.22
N SER A 24 -9.23 -7.02 1.12
CA SER A 24 -9.07 -8.13 2.08
C SER A 24 -7.85 -9.00 1.80
N THR A 25 -7.34 -9.04 0.57
CA THR A 25 -6.11 -9.76 0.23
C THR A 25 -4.81 -9.06 0.65
N GLY A 26 -4.89 -7.81 1.12
CA GLY A 26 -3.73 -7.02 1.57
C GLY A 26 -3.17 -7.38 2.95
N SER A 27 -3.83 -8.29 3.69
CA SER A 27 -3.39 -8.76 5.01
C SER A 27 -2.81 -10.17 4.94
N VAL A 28 -1.85 -10.42 4.04
CA VAL A 28 -0.95 -11.57 4.18
C VAL A 28 0.11 -11.15 5.20
N SER A 29 -0.10 -11.51 6.47
CA SER A 29 0.98 -11.48 7.45
C SER A 29 2.05 -12.46 6.96
N VAL A 30 3.25 -11.95 6.69
CA VAL A 30 4.43 -12.80 6.51
C VAL A 30 4.75 -13.40 7.88
N ASN A 31 4.06 -14.49 8.22
CA ASN A 31 4.53 -15.40 9.24
C ASN A 31 5.66 -16.21 8.59
N ALA A 32 6.89 -15.81 8.88
CA ALA A 32 8.03 -16.68 8.70
C ALA A 32 7.88 -17.85 9.68
N GLU A 33 7.35 -18.97 9.21
CA GLU A 33 7.45 -20.27 9.89
C GLU A 33 8.91 -20.72 9.80
N THR A 34 9.65 -20.50 10.89
CA THR A 34 10.79 -21.35 11.26
C THR A 34 10.27 -22.76 11.50
N ALA A 35 10.47 -23.64 10.53
CA ALA A 35 10.30 -25.07 10.69
C ALA A 35 11.42 -25.60 11.61
N SER A 36 11.04 -26.12 12.77
CA SER A 36 11.90 -26.97 13.61
C SER A 36 11.12 -28.17 14.11
N ALA A 37 11.70 -29.34 13.85
CA ALA A 37 11.33 -30.70 14.30
C ALA A 37 10.04 -31.27 13.68
N ASP A 38 9.99 -32.52 13.20
CA ASP A 38 10.55 -33.71 13.83
C ASP A 38 10.57 -34.85 12.78
N GLU A 39 11.68 -35.57 12.62
CA GLU A 39 11.65 -36.90 11.98
C GLU A 39 12.51 -37.86 12.81
N LYS A 40 11.81 -38.78 13.50
CA LYS A 40 12.36 -39.89 14.26
C LYS A 40 13.02 -40.91 13.34
N SER A 41 14.22 -41.35 13.69
CA SER A 41 14.76 -42.64 13.27
C SER A 41 15.69 -43.21 14.34
N ASP A 42 15.38 -44.44 14.75
CA ASP A 42 16.14 -45.33 15.63
C ASP A 42 17.61 -45.53 15.21
N ALA A 43 18.50 -45.67 16.20
CA ALA A 43 19.29 -46.90 16.48
C ALA A 43 20.66 -46.62 17.12
N LYS A 44 20.86 -47.22 18.30
CA LYS A 44 22.05 -47.94 18.79
C LYS A 44 23.46 -47.30 18.69
N ASP A 45 24.03 -47.17 19.89
CA ASP A 45 25.33 -47.72 20.30
C ASP A 45 26.57 -46.81 20.30
N GLN A 46 27.31 -46.96 21.41
CA GLN A 46 28.73 -46.68 21.65
C GLN A 46 29.27 -45.27 22.00
N ARG A 47 29.80 -45.26 23.24
CA ARG A 47 31.11 -44.74 23.69
C ARG A 47 31.21 -43.27 24.08
N THR A 48 31.26 -43.10 25.39
CA THR A 48 32.05 -42.12 26.15
C THR A 48 33.36 -41.74 25.46
N LEU A 49 33.53 -40.46 25.13
CA LEU A 49 34.83 -39.82 24.91
C LEU A 49 34.87 -38.45 25.64
N PRO A 50 35.97 -38.14 26.35
CA PRO A 50 36.08 -36.96 27.19
C PRO A 50 36.56 -35.77 26.34
N PHE A 51 35.63 -34.95 25.85
CA PHE A 51 35.99 -33.74 25.09
C PHE A 51 35.53 -32.42 25.75
N LEU A 52 34.96 -32.49 26.96
CA LEU A 52 34.48 -31.33 27.74
C LEU A 52 35.47 -30.90 28.82
N ARG A 53 36.76 -30.78 28.50
CA ARG A 53 37.77 -30.20 29.44
C ARG A 53 38.37 -28.88 28.99
N ASN A 54 38.12 -28.45 27.75
CA ASN A 54 38.73 -27.21 27.20
C ASN A 54 37.75 -26.03 27.07
N TYR A 55 36.56 -26.09 27.66
CA TYR A 55 35.58 -24.98 27.62
C TYR A 55 35.56 -24.10 28.88
N LEU A 56 36.46 -24.35 29.84
CA LEU A 56 36.67 -23.52 31.03
C LEU A 56 38.03 -22.82 30.96
N SER A 57 38.38 -22.28 29.78
CA SER A 57 39.46 -21.32 29.67
C SER A 57 38.88 -19.92 29.90
N ASP A 58 39.22 -19.35 31.06
CA ASP A 58 39.08 -17.94 31.40
C ASP A 58 39.84 -17.08 30.36
N THR A 59 39.17 -16.76 29.26
CA THR A 59 39.56 -15.69 28.36
C THR A 59 38.66 -14.48 28.64
N PRO A 60 39.21 -13.28 28.85
CA PRO A 60 38.42 -12.08 29.08
C PRO A 60 37.49 -11.86 27.88
N GLU A 61 36.24 -11.54 28.19
CA GLU A 61 35.13 -11.29 27.29
C GLU A 61 35.60 -10.70 25.95
N THR A 62 35.64 -11.55 24.93
CA THR A 62 35.78 -11.10 23.55
C THR A 62 34.52 -10.27 23.28
N GLU A 63 34.70 -8.96 23.12
CA GLU A 63 33.65 -8.00 22.77
C GLU A 63 32.68 -8.67 21.79
N SER A 64 31.41 -8.76 22.18
CA SER A 64 30.40 -9.51 21.43
C SER A 64 30.48 -9.13 19.95
N GLU A 65 30.93 -10.07 19.12
CA GLU A 65 31.10 -9.94 17.66
C GLU A 65 29.74 -9.97 16.93
N TYR A 66 28.74 -9.31 17.52
CA TYR A 66 27.48 -8.99 16.89
C TYR A 66 27.45 -7.48 16.65
N PRO A 67 27.66 -7.00 15.41
CA PRO A 67 27.60 -5.58 15.06
C PRO A 67 26.14 -5.08 14.98
N LEU A 68 25.26 -5.58 15.85
CA LEU A 68 23.87 -5.15 15.96
C LEU A 68 23.78 -3.71 16.49
N PHE A 69 24.84 -3.21 17.13
CA PHE A 69 24.88 -1.92 17.79
C PHE A 69 25.91 -1.05 17.09
N ARG A 70 25.44 -0.30 16.09
CA ARG A 70 26.29 0.64 15.36
C ARG A 70 26.50 1.87 16.24
N SER A 71 27.75 2.20 16.55
CA SER A 71 28.17 3.38 17.35
C SER A 71 27.61 4.73 16.86
N HIS A 72 27.06 4.76 15.65
CA HIS A 72 26.44 5.93 15.04
C HIS A 72 25.02 5.63 14.54
N ALA A 73 24.13 5.15 15.42
CA ALA A 73 22.72 4.89 15.09
C ALA A 73 22.02 6.07 14.40
N GLU A 74 22.39 7.31 14.73
CA GLU A 74 21.89 8.54 14.11
C GLU A 74 22.26 8.68 12.63
N ARG A 75 23.40 8.12 12.20
CA ARG A 75 23.84 8.12 10.79
C ARG A 75 23.02 7.17 9.93
N TYR A 76 22.49 6.10 10.52
CA TYR A 76 21.73 5.08 9.80
C TYR A 76 20.23 5.34 9.78
N TYR A 77 19.72 6.01 10.81
CA TYR A 77 18.33 6.44 10.89
C TYR A 77 18.33 7.95 11.16
N PRO A 78 18.30 8.81 10.13
CA PRO A 78 18.14 10.25 10.33
C PRO A 78 16.70 10.60 10.72
N PRO A 79 16.46 11.70 11.46
CA PRO A 79 15.11 12.18 11.70
C PRO A 79 14.49 12.68 10.38
N LEU A 80 13.21 12.40 10.20
CA LEU A 80 12.46 12.85 9.03
C LEU A 80 11.72 14.16 9.32
N ASP A 81 11.88 15.14 8.43
CA ASP A 81 11.10 16.38 8.48
C ASP A 81 9.63 16.15 8.07
N LEU A 82 8.71 16.48 8.99
CA LEU A 82 7.26 16.41 8.83
C LEU A 82 6.76 17.33 7.71
N LYS A 83 7.32 18.54 7.61
CA LYS A 83 6.92 19.53 6.58
C LYS A 83 7.32 19.05 5.19
N LYS A 84 8.49 18.42 5.08
CA LYS A 84 8.95 17.79 3.84
C LYS A 84 8.04 16.64 3.42
N ALA A 85 7.62 15.78 4.35
CA ALA A 85 6.70 14.68 4.06
C ALA A 85 5.34 15.19 3.50
N ALA A 86 4.79 16.25 4.10
CA ALA A 86 3.56 16.89 3.62
C ALA A 86 3.75 17.46 2.19
N ARG A 87 4.80 18.26 1.99
CA ARG A 87 5.11 18.88 0.69
C ARG A 87 5.30 17.85 -0.41
N LEU A 88 6.02 16.76 -0.14
CA LEU A 88 6.21 15.69 -1.11
C LEU A 88 4.87 15.06 -1.52
N SER A 89 3.96 14.86 -0.57
CA SER A 89 2.62 14.32 -0.85
C SER A 89 1.73 15.28 -1.65
N THR A 90 1.96 16.59 -1.54
CA THR A 90 1.27 17.60 -2.36
C THR A 90 1.69 17.53 -3.83
N PHE A 91 2.96 17.22 -4.10
CA PHE A 91 3.45 17.11 -5.49
C PHE A 91 3.07 15.80 -6.15
N MET A 92 3.09 14.70 -5.40
CA MET A 92 2.83 13.39 -5.97
C MET A 92 2.12 12.47 -4.95
N PRO A 93 1.07 11.76 -5.38
CA PRO A 93 0.41 10.72 -4.58
C PRO A 93 1.41 9.75 -3.95
N GLY A 94 1.29 9.48 -2.66
CA GLY A 94 2.11 8.51 -1.94
C GLY A 94 3.59 8.88 -1.71
N LEU A 95 4.10 9.99 -2.27
CA LEU A 95 5.53 10.31 -2.18
C LEU A 95 6.00 10.64 -0.75
N GLY A 96 5.18 11.34 0.04
CA GLY A 96 5.50 11.57 1.45
C GLY A 96 5.47 10.31 2.31
N GLN A 97 4.64 9.33 1.94
CA GLN A 97 4.59 8.01 2.59
C GLN A 97 5.85 7.20 2.26
N ALA A 98 6.31 7.23 1.01
CA ALA A 98 7.55 6.62 0.59
C ALA A 98 8.76 7.26 1.28
N TYR A 99 8.74 8.59 1.43
CA TYR A 99 9.75 9.31 2.21
C TYR A 99 9.77 8.88 3.69
N ALA A 100 8.61 8.57 4.27
CA ALA A 100 8.49 8.01 5.62
C ALA A 100 8.83 6.51 5.72
N GLY A 101 9.28 5.88 4.63
CA GLY A 101 9.62 4.44 4.58
C GLY A 101 8.40 3.51 4.55
N ASN A 102 7.18 4.05 4.40
CA ASN A 102 5.95 3.26 4.34
C ASN A 102 5.53 3.06 2.88
N TYR A 103 6.19 2.12 2.20
CA TYR A 103 5.97 1.84 0.79
C TYR A 103 4.58 1.23 0.51
N THR A 104 4.00 0.50 1.45
CA THR A 104 2.65 -0.07 1.27
C THR A 104 1.60 1.03 1.21
N LYS A 105 1.64 2.00 2.14
CA LYS A 105 0.79 3.20 2.06
C LYS A 105 1.09 4.02 0.81
N ALA A 106 2.37 4.19 0.46
CA ALA A 106 2.77 4.93 -0.74
C ALA A 106 2.14 4.34 -2.01
N SER A 107 2.27 3.03 -2.20
CA SER A 107 1.68 2.31 -3.33
C SER A 107 0.16 2.35 -3.32
N PHE A 108 -0.48 2.28 -2.15
CA PHE A 108 -1.93 2.41 -2.04
C PHE A 108 -2.41 3.78 -2.50
N PHE A 109 -1.87 4.88 -1.95
CA PHE A 109 -2.26 6.23 -2.36
C PHE A 109 -1.95 6.49 -3.84
N LEU A 110 -0.80 6.02 -4.32
CA LEU A 110 -0.42 6.17 -5.72
C LEU A 110 -1.40 5.47 -6.67
N THR A 111 -1.70 4.20 -6.43
CA THR A 111 -2.60 3.42 -7.29
C THR A 111 -4.05 3.89 -7.18
N ALA A 112 -4.51 4.22 -5.96
CA ALA A 112 -5.86 4.71 -5.74
C ALA A 112 -6.10 6.08 -6.39
N GLU A 113 -5.20 7.06 -6.21
CA GLU A 113 -5.35 8.38 -6.81
C GLU A 113 -5.22 8.31 -8.34
N LEU A 114 -4.19 7.64 -8.86
CA LEU A 114 -3.99 7.52 -10.31
C LEU A 114 -5.17 6.79 -10.98
N GLY A 115 -5.64 5.70 -10.38
CA GLY A 115 -6.80 4.96 -10.89
C GLY A 115 -8.07 5.80 -10.86
N THR A 116 -8.31 6.54 -9.78
CA THR A 116 -9.49 7.40 -9.64
C THR A 116 -9.47 8.54 -10.65
N PHE A 117 -8.34 9.23 -10.83
CA PHE A 117 -8.21 10.30 -11.81
C PHE A 117 -8.26 9.79 -13.26
N ALA A 118 -7.70 8.61 -13.55
CA ALA A 118 -7.81 8.00 -14.87
C ALA A 118 -9.26 7.65 -15.20
N LEU A 119 -9.99 7.06 -14.27
CA LEU A 119 -11.43 6.78 -14.44
C LEU A 119 -12.24 8.07 -14.56
N ALA A 120 -11.91 9.11 -13.80
CA ALA A 120 -12.54 10.42 -13.93
C ALA A 120 -12.32 10.99 -15.34
N GLY A 121 -11.06 11.04 -15.80
CA GLY A 121 -10.69 11.52 -17.13
C GLY A 121 -11.37 10.74 -18.26
N TYR A 122 -11.46 9.41 -18.12
CA TYR A 122 -12.22 8.58 -19.06
C TYR A 122 -13.70 8.99 -19.14
N ASN A 123 -14.35 9.21 -17.99
CA ASN A 123 -15.75 9.63 -17.96
C ASN A 123 -15.94 11.06 -18.50
N ILE A 124 -15.00 11.97 -18.24
CA ILE A 124 -15.02 13.32 -18.84
C ILE A 124 -14.93 13.22 -20.37
N ALA A 125 -13.97 12.46 -20.89
CA ALA A 125 -13.78 12.29 -22.32
C ALA A 125 -15.04 11.70 -22.99
N ARG A 126 -15.71 10.74 -22.34
CA ARG A 126 -16.98 10.19 -22.84
C ARG A 126 -18.13 11.18 -22.78
N ALA A 127 -18.24 11.96 -21.70
CA ALA A 127 -19.25 13.01 -21.61
C ALA A 127 -19.06 14.06 -22.71
N LEU A 128 -17.83 14.50 -22.96
CA LEU A 128 -17.51 15.44 -24.05
C LEU A 128 -17.80 14.84 -25.42
N HIS A 129 -17.40 13.59 -25.65
CA HIS A 129 -17.70 12.90 -26.91
C HIS A 129 -19.19 12.86 -27.21
N TYR A 130 -20.04 12.53 -26.24
CA TYR A 130 -21.49 12.52 -26.45
C TYR A 130 -22.09 13.92 -26.60
N ARG A 131 -21.52 14.93 -25.94
CA ARG A 131 -21.94 16.32 -26.11
C ARG A 131 -21.69 16.82 -27.53
N ASP A 132 -20.59 16.40 -28.16
CA ASP A 132 -20.25 16.84 -29.52
C ASP A 132 -21.14 16.14 -30.59
N GLN A 133 -21.87 15.09 -30.22
CA GLN A 133 -22.83 14.38 -31.08
C GLN A 133 -24.28 14.91 -30.97
N ASP A 134 -24.50 16.00 -30.23
CA ASP A 134 -25.82 16.62 -29.99
C ASP A 134 -26.48 17.20 -31.26
N VAL A 135 -25.78 17.16 -32.40
CA VAL A 135 -26.22 17.75 -33.69
C VAL A 135 -27.06 16.78 -34.54
N PHE A 136 -27.05 15.47 -34.25
CA PHE A 136 -27.72 14.47 -35.09
C PHE A 136 -29.15 14.16 -34.61
N GLU A 137 -30.16 14.68 -35.32
CA GLU A 137 -31.60 14.48 -35.01
C GLU A 137 -32.02 13.00 -34.99
N THR A 138 -31.37 12.14 -35.78
CA THR A 138 -31.72 10.72 -35.92
C THR A 138 -30.92 9.79 -35.01
N GLY A 139 -29.89 10.30 -34.32
CA GLY A 139 -28.95 9.51 -33.54
C GLY A 139 -27.59 9.31 -34.22
N PHE A 140 -26.68 8.63 -33.52
CA PHE A 140 -25.32 8.36 -33.99
C PHE A 140 -24.84 6.97 -33.56
N GLN A 141 -23.86 6.41 -34.27
CA GLN A 141 -23.24 5.15 -33.90
C GLN A 141 -22.08 5.41 -32.93
N ASP A 142 -22.12 4.80 -31.74
CA ASP A 142 -21.01 4.83 -30.79
C ASP A 142 -19.92 3.88 -31.24
N ILE A 143 -18.81 4.43 -31.73
CA ILE A 143 -17.66 3.69 -32.29
C ILE A 143 -17.11 2.66 -31.28
N ARG A 144 -17.20 2.95 -29.97
CA ARG A 144 -16.64 2.08 -28.93
C ARG A 144 -17.48 0.82 -28.68
N THR A 145 -18.79 0.98 -28.67
CA THR A 145 -19.73 -0.12 -28.35
C THR A 145 -20.31 -0.75 -29.61
N GLY A 146 -20.20 -0.09 -30.77
CA GLY A 146 -20.85 -0.46 -32.01
C GLY A 146 -22.36 -0.19 -32.02
N GLU A 147 -22.92 0.32 -30.92
CA GLU A 147 -24.35 0.54 -30.75
C GLU A 147 -24.80 1.83 -31.43
N PHE A 148 -25.96 1.79 -32.10
CA PHE A 148 -26.63 2.99 -32.56
C PHE A 148 -27.44 3.58 -31.42
N LEU A 149 -27.15 4.83 -31.07
CA LEU A 149 -27.79 5.56 -29.97
C LEU A 149 -28.70 6.63 -30.54
N THR A 150 -29.92 6.70 -30.02
CA THR A 150 -30.78 7.86 -30.28
C THR A 150 -30.25 9.10 -29.54
N TYR A 151 -30.71 10.28 -29.96
CA TYR A 151 -30.39 11.55 -29.30
C TYR A 151 -30.59 11.49 -27.77
N GLU A 152 -31.76 11.06 -27.31
CA GLU A 152 -32.07 10.95 -25.87
C GLU A 152 -31.18 9.94 -25.13
N GLN A 153 -30.84 8.82 -25.79
CA GLN A 153 -29.91 7.83 -25.23
C GLN A 153 -28.50 8.41 -25.10
N GLY A 154 -28.02 9.14 -26.11
CA GLY A 154 -26.75 9.86 -26.08
C GLY A 154 -26.71 10.90 -24.95
N ARG A 155 -27.75 11.72 -24.84
CA ARG A 155 -27.91 12.73 -23.77
C ARG A 155 -27.94 12.12 -22.37
N THR A 156 -28.62 10.97 -22.22
CA THR A 156 -28.66 10.24 -20.94
C THR A 156 -27.29 9.68 -20.58
N ARG A 157 -26.58 9.06 -21.54
CA ARG A 157 -25.21 8.57 -21.32
C ARG A 157 -24.24 9.71 -21.00
N MET A 158 -24.34 10.85 -21.69
CA MET A 158 -23.57 12.06 -21.40
C MET A 158 -23.74 12.47 -19.93
N LYS A 159 -24.98 12.62 -19.46
CA LYS A 159 -25.28 13.00 -18.07
C LYS A 159 -24.72 12.01 -17.07
N ASN A 160 -24.85 10.71 -17.33
CA ASN A 160 -24.33 9.66 -16.46
C ASN A 160 -22.80 9.72 -16.36
N HIS A 161 -22.10 9.87 -17.49
CA HIS A 161 -20.65 10.02 -17.47
C HIS A 161 -20.20 11.32 -16.82
N ALA A 162 -20.89 12.45 -17.06
CA ALA A 162 -20.61 13.71 -16.40
C ALA A 162 -20.77 13.59 -14.88
N PHE A 163 -21.86 12.97 -14.41
CA PHE A 163 -22.09 12.71 -13.01
C PHE A 163 -21.00 11.82 -12.39
N LEU A 164 -20.69 10.68 -13.02
CA LEU A 164 -19.64 9.77 -12.57
C LEU A 164 -18.27 10.45 -12.53
N SER A 165 -17.96 11.28 -13.52
CA SER A 165 -16.71 12.04 -13.53
C SER A 165 -16.62 13.02 -12.36
N GLY A 166 -17.71 13.70 -12.02
CA GLY A 166 -17.77 14.61 -10.88
C GLY A 166 -17.54 13.88 -9.55
N VAL A 167 -18.21 12.73 -9.37
CA VAL A 167 -18.02 11.88 -8.19
C VAL A 167 -16.57 11.41 -8.08
N LEU A 168 -16.00 10.86 -9.16
CA LEU A 168 -14.63 10.37 -9.16
C LEU A 168 -13.60 11.49 -8.92
N LEU A 169 -13.77 12.67 -9.52
CA LEU A 169 -12.90 13.82 -9.25
C LEU A 169 -12.94 14.21 -7.78
N ALA A 170 -14.14 14.34 -7.20
CA ALA A 170 -14.31 14.68 -5.80
C ALA A 170 -13.65 13.63 -4.88
N THR A 171 -13.83 12.34 -5.20
CA THR A 171 -13.17 11.24 -4.49
C THR A 171 -11.65 11.31 -4.62
N GLY A 172 -11.11 11.52 -5.83
CA GLY A 172 -9.67 11.60 -6.07
C GLY A 172 -9.03 12.77 -5.31
N ILE A 173 -9.68 13.94 -5.31
CA ILE A 173 -9.25 15.10 -4.50
C ILE A 173 -9.31 14.78 -3.01
N GLY A 174 -10.38 14.12 -2.54
CA GLY A 174 -10.50 13.71 -1.14
C GLY A 174 -9.39 12.76 -0.69
N ILE A 175 -9.06 11.76 -1.50
CA ILE A 175 -7.94 10.85 -1.26
C ILE A 175 -6.61 11.62 -1.24
N HIS A 176 -6.40 12.53 -2.18
CA HIS A 176 -5.18 13.34 -2.25
C HIS A 176 -4.98 14.22 -1.01
N ILE A 177 -6.05 14.89 -0.55
CA ILE A 177 -6.03 15.67 0.69
C ILE A 177 -5.71 14.78 1.89
N TRP A 178 -6.33 13.59 1.96
CA TRP A 178 -6.02 12.63 3.02
C TRP A 178 -4.54 12.20 2.99
N ASN A 179 -3.98 11.88 1.82
CA ASN A 179 -2.56 11.54 1.67
C ASN A 179 -1.65 12.65 2.22
N ILE A 180 -1.95 13.93 1.92
CA ILE A 180 -1.19 15.08 2.43
C ILE A 180 -1.19 15.15 3.96
N PHE A 181 -2.34 14.90 4.60
CA PHE A 181 -2.46 14.95 6.06
C PHE A 181 -1.92 13.69 6.76
N ASP A 182 -1.95 12.53 6.10
CA ASP A 182 -1.46 11.28 6.67
C ASP A 182 0.08 11.15 6.58
N ALA A 183 0.72 11.76 5.57
CA ALA A 183 2.17 11.65 5.40
C ALA A 183 2.99 12.22 6.57
N PRO A 184 2.69 13.41 7.14
CA PRO A 184 3.34 13.90 8.35
C PRO A 184 3.19 12.94 9.54
N LYS A 185 1.99 12.38 9.73
CA LYS A 185 1.74 11.42 10.83
C LYS A 185 2.57 10.15 10.68
N THR A 186 2.76 9.69 9.44
CA THR A 186 3.60 8.52 9.16
C THR A 186 5.09 8.83 9.39
N ALA A 187 5.55 10.05 9.03
CA ALA A 187 6.91 10.50 9.35
C ALA A 187 7.13 10.69 10.87
N GLU A 188 6.12 11.18 11.59
CA GLU A 188 6.13 11.27 13.06
C GLU A 188 6.22 9.88 13.70
N ALA A 189 5.41 8.92 13.24
CA ALA A 189 5.48 7.55 13.70
C ALA A 189 6.85 6.91 13.46
N TYR A 190 7.48 7.20 12.31
CA TYR A 190 8.86 6.79 12.04
C TYR A 190 9.84 7.40 13.06
N ASN A 191 9.75 8.71 13.32
CA ASN A 191 10.61 9.40 14.27
C ASN A 191 10.44 8.86 15.70
N ASN A 192 9.21 8.53 16.10
CA ASN A 192 8.92 7.94 17.42
C ASN A 192 9.48 6.52 17.56
N ARG A 193 9.37 5.68 16.51
CA ARG A 193 9.97 4.33 16.49
C ARG A 193 11.50 4.38 16.48
N ARG A 194 12.08 5.37 15.81
CA ARG A 194 13.53 5.58 15.81
C ARG A 194 14.05 5.82 17.23
N PHE A 195 13.35 6.63 18.03
CA PHE A 195 13.79 6.96 19.38
C PHE A 195 13.93 5.71 20.26
N SER A 196 12.93 4.80 20.25
CA SER A 196 13.00 3.57 21.03
C SER A 196 14.16 2.65 20.58
N VAL A 197 14.40 2.53 19.28
CA VAL A 197 15.54 1.77 18.74
C VAL A 197 16.87 2.38 19.17
N GLN A 198 16.99 3.71 19.16
CA GLN A 198 18.21 4.39 19.60
C GLN A 198 18.46 4.25 21.11
N VAL A 199 17.41 4.31 21.94
CA VAL A 199 17.52 4.06 23.39
C VAL A 199 17.92 2.62 23.66
N GLN A 200 17.27 1.64 23.02
CA GLN A 200 17.67 0.23 23.11
C GLN A 200 19.12 -0.02 22.67
N GLN A 201 19.60 0.75 21.68
CA GLN A 201 20.98 0.65 21.20
C GLN A 201 22.02 1.34 22.09
N ARG A 202 21.63 2.40 22.80
CA ARG A 202 22.50 3.14 23.71
C ARG A 202 22.61 2.47 25.07
N ASP A 203 21.52 1.85 25.55
CA ASP A 203 21.40 1.30 26.90
C ASP A 203 21.79 -0.18 27.00
N ARG A 204 22.86 -0.62 26.30
CA ARG A 204 23.63 -1.82 26.67
C ARG A 204 24.42 -1.60 27.99
N GLY A 205 23.70 -1.12 28.99
CA GLY A 205 24.05 -1.05 30.41
C GLY A 205 22.83 -1.26 31.31
N ILE A 206 21.58 -1.10 30.84
CA ILE A 206 20.38 -1.33 31.68
C ILE A 206 19.24 -1.92 30.82
N SER A 207 18.97 -3.21 31.04
CA SER A 207 17.68 -3.90 30.91
C SER A 207 16.85 -3.59 29.65
N SER A 208 16.88 -4.52 28.69
CA SER A 208 15.98 -4.55 27.53
C SER A 208 14.52 -4.36 27.93
N LEU A 209 13.96 -3.18 27.70
CA LEU A 209 12.52 -2.96 27.70
C LEU A 209 11.96 -3.56 26.41
N ILE A 210 11.60 -4.84 26.50
CA ILE A 210 10.85 -5.56 25.48
C ILE A 210 9.43 -4.97 25.51
N PHE A 211 9.10 -4.12 24.54
CA PHE A 211 7.71 -3.73 24.32
C PHE A 211 6.99 -4.86 23.59
N THR A 212 6.43 -5.78 24.36
CA THR A 212 5.45 -6.77 23.87
C THR A 212 4.11 -6.09 23.65
N HIS A 213 4.00 -5.26 22.62
CA HIS A 213 2.69 -4.85 22.11
C HIS A 213 2.55 -5.32 20.66
N THR A 214 1.89 -6.46 20.53
CA THR A 214 1.28 -6.92 19.28
C THR A 214 0.14 -5.96 18.92
N PHE A 215 0.26 -5.29 17.77
CA PHE A 215 -0.85 -4.56 17.13
C PHE A 215 -1.61 -5.49 16.19
#